data_AF-A0A7S0AHW9-F1
#
_entry.id   AF-A0A7S0AHW9-F1
#
_cell.length_a   1.000
_cell.length_b   1.000
_cell.length_c   1.000
_cell.angle_alpha   90.00
_cell.angle_beta   90.00
_cell.angle_gamma   90.00
#
_symmetry.space_group_name_H-M   'P 1'
#
loop_
_entity.id
_entity.type
_entity.pdbx_description
1 polymer ?
#
loop_
_entity_poly.entity_id
_entity_poly.type
_entity_poly.pdbx_seq_one_letter_code
_entity_poly.pdbx_strand_id
1 'polypeptide(L)'
;DREDGKTAGGLPPNDVGRRIAKKYQRYLLLAFFSSLPDRQRTMRELEVGRTFLRNDETNTWAVKHGFQDYKTGNTYGDRPPLGLSPALTSSIDDYWKYWRPYLKPSSDHFFVGPNTGKPFTVEGIRYQVGKACYDQTGKKTNPHLLRDMIVTHVRDSADVSERDLEALALFMGHSVSMQRSSYDRRTLDQKVAPAVELLQNINSRM
;
A
#
# COMPACT_ATOMS: atom_id res chain seq x y z
N ASP A 1 33.24 26.96 9.43
CA ASP A 1 32.13 27.48 8.60
C ASP A 1 32.03 26.71 7.30
N ARG A 2 31.05 25.82 7.17
CA ARG A 2 30.68 25.21 5.89
C ARG A 2 29.35 25.83 5.51
N GLU A 3 29.38 26.77 4.57
CA GLU A 3 28.17 27.42 4.07
C GLU A 3 27.20 26.39 3.49
N ASP A 4 25.97 26.44 4.02
CA ASP A 4 24.84 25.63 3.64
C ASP A 4 24.51 25.81 2.16
N GLY A 5 24.70 24.75 1.38
CA GLY A 5 24.31 24.68 -0.03
C GLY A 5 22.79 24.65 -0.24
N LYS A 6 22.05 25.67 0.19
CA LYS A 6 20.65 25.84 -0.21
C LYS A 6 20.61 26.36 -1.64
N THR A 7 19.97 25.63 -2.54
CA THR A 7 19.62 26.18 -3.86
C THR A 7 18.56 27.28 -3.71
N ALA A 8 18.51 28.22 -4.65
CA ALA A 8 17.51 29.29 -4.67
C ALA A 8 16.10 28.70 -4.51
N GLY A 9 15.44 29.00 -3.38
CA GLY A 9 14.14 28.42 -3.00
C GLY A 9 14.14 27.53 -1.75
N GLY A 10 15.26 27.37 -1.04
CA GLY A 10 15.31 26.63 0.24
C GLY A 10 15.29 25.11 0.10
N LEU A 11 15.34 24.61 -1.15
CA LEU A 11 15.42 23.20 -1.46
C LEU A 11 16.87 22.69 -1.37
N PRO A 12 17.08 21.43 -0.92
CA PRO A 12 18.41 20.86 -0.74
C PRO A 12 19.15 20.66 -2.07
N PRO A 13 20.50 20.56 -2.04
CA PRO A 13 21.30 20.17 -3.20
C PRO A 13 20.78 18.91 -3.88
N ASN A 14 21.06 18.74 -5.17
CA ASN A 14 20.52 17.64 -5.97
C ASN A 14 20.85 16.24 -5.39
N ASP A 15 22.07 16.04 -4.88
CA ASP A 15 22.47 14.76 -4.29
C ASP A 15 21.73 14.46 -2.96
N VAL A 16 21.60 15.48 -2.09
CA VAL A 16 20.90 15.41 -0.82
C VAL A 16 19.40 15.20 -1.07
N GLY A 17 18.79 16.03 -1.90
CA GLY A 17 17.38 15.95 -2.26
C GLY A 17 17.03 14.62 -2.90
N ARG A 18 17.92 14.07 -3.75
CA ARG A 18 17.73 12.73 -4.31
C ARG A 18 17.77 11.63 -3.24
N ARG A 19 18.63 11.72 -2.22
CA ARG A 19 18.62 10.75 -1.10
C ARG A 19 17.33 10.84 -0.30
N ILE A 20 16.84 12.05 -0.03
CA ILE A 20 15.57 12.28 0.67
C ILE A 20 14.41 11.71 -0.14
N ALA A 21 14.33 12.04 -1.43
CA ALA A 21 13.28 11.55 -2.32
C ALA A 21 13.21 10.02 -2.38
N LYS A 22 14.35 9.32 -2.39
CA LYS A 22 14.38 7.85 -2.33
C LYS A 22 13.79 7.30 -1.03
N LYS A 23 14.11 7.91 0.11
CA LYS A 23 13.55 7.50 1.41
C LYS A 23 12.06 7.81 1.49
N TYR A 24 11.67 9.00 1.04
CA TYR A 24 10.27 9.45 1.00
C TYR A 24 9.41 8.55 0.13
N GLN A 25 9.89 8.19 -1.08
CA GLN A 25 9.20 7.25 -1.95
C GLN A 25 9.01 5.87 -1.29
N ARG A 26 10.02 5.37 -0.55
CA ARG A 26 9.89 4.09 0.17
C ARG A 26 8.88 4.16 1.30
N TYR A 27 8.88 5.25 2.07
CA TYR A 27 7.87 5.51 3.09
C TYR A 27 6.46 5.46 2.49
N LEU A 28 6.21 6.22 1.41
CA LEU A 28 4.92 6.22 0.74
C LEU A 28 4.55 4.87 0.14
N LEU A 29 5.49 4.15 -0.47
CA LEU A 29 5.23 2.79 -0.96
C LEU A 29 4.74 1.88 0.17
N LEU A 30 5.40 1.88 1.32
CA LEU A 30 4.97 1.07 2.47
C LEU A 30 3.63 1.53 3.03
N ALA A 31 3.42 2.84 3.18
CA ALA A 31 2.15 3.41 3.64
C ALA A 31 0.99 3.07 2.69
N PHE A 32 1.25 3.05 1.38
CA PHE A 32 0.26 2.66 0.39
C PHE A 32 -0.05 1.17 0.49
N PHE A 33 0.96 0.29 0.57
CA PHE A 33 0.70 -1.15 0.73
C PHE A 33 0.03 -1.50 2.07
N SER A 34 0.27 -0.74 3.13
CA SER A 34 -0.39 -0.96 4.42
C SER A 34 -1.85 -0.48 4.43
N SER A 35 -2.16 0.58 3.68
CA SER A 35 -3.51 1.18 3.64
C SER A 35 -4.37 0.60 2.52
N LEU A 36 -3.73 0.19 1.43
CA LEU A 36 -4.31 -0.40 0.25
C LEU A 36 -3.64 -1.76 0.01
N PRO A 37 -4.20 -2.86 0.56
CA PRO A 37 -3.74 -4.23 0.28
C PRO A 37 -4.03 -4.66 -1.17
N ASP A 38 -3.68 -3.82 -2.16
CA ASP A 38 -3.80 -4.11 -3.58
C ASP A 38 -2.50 -4.70 -4.16
N ARG A 39 -2.55 -5.18 -5.40
CA ARG A 39 -1.44 -5.86 -6.05
C ARG A 39 -0.35 -4.84 -6.31
N GLN A 40 0.91 -5.28 -6.33
CA GLN A 40 2.03 -4.40 -6.70
C GLN A 40 1.82 -3.65 -8.02
N ARG A 41 1.05 -4.24 -8.94
CA ARG A 41 0.70 -3.65 -10.22
C ARG A 41 0.00 -2.30 -10.05
N THR A 42 -0.93 -2.19 -9.11
CA THR A 42 -1.62 -0.94 -8.77
C THR A 42 -0.64 0.16 -8.44
N MET A 43 0.31 -0.11 -7.55
CA MET A 43 1.33 0.88 -7.15
C MET A 43 2.30 1.20 -8.30
N ARG A 44 2.59 0.23 -9.16
CA ARG A 44 3.51 0.36 -10.28
C ARG A 44 2.95 1.20 -11.43
N GLU A 45 1.66 1.05 -11.70
CA GLU A 45 0.92 1.69 -12.81
C GLU A 45 0.07 2.88 -12.33
N LEU A 46 0.30 3.33 -11.09
CA LEU A 46 -0.40 4.44 -10.49
C LEU A 46 -0.03 5.75 -11.21
N GLU A 47 -0.99 6.41 -11.85
CA GLU A 47 -0.77 7.57 -12.72
C GLU A 47 -1.63 8.76 -12.27
N VAL A 48 -0.98 9.90 -12.00
CA VAL A 48 -1.67 11.11 -11.54
C VAL A 48 -2.57 11.66 -12.64
N GLY A 49 -3.82 11.97 -12.30
CA GLY A 49 -4.80 12.49 -13.26
C GLY A 49 -5.54 11.42 -14.07
N ARG A 50 -5.13 10.14 -13.96
CA ARG A 50 -5.84 9.00 -14.57
C ARG A 50 -6.34 8.02 -13.51
N THR A 51 -5.43 7.26 -12.91
CA THR A 51 -5.77 6.22 -11.92
C THR A 51 -5.52 6.67 -10.49
N PHE A 52 -4.79 7.77 -10.30
CA PHE A 52 -4.57 8.41 -9.02
C PHE A 52 -5.11 9.83 -9.02
N LEU A 53 -6.19 10.02 -8.28
CA LEU A 53 -6.99 11.23 -8.36
C LEU A 53 -7.17 11.83 -6.98
N ARG A 54 -7.12 13.15 -6.94
CA ARG A 54 -7.53 13.93 -5.79
C ARG A 54 -9.05 14.04 -5.81
N ASN A 55 -9.67 13.82 -4.66
CA ASN A 55 -11.08 14.08 -4.44
C ASN A 55 -11.20 15.49 -3.86
N ASP A 56 -11.79 16.40 -4.64
CA ASP A 56 -11.90 17.81 -4.27
C ASP A 56 -12.86 18.05 -3.09
N GLU A 57 -13.86 17.20 -2.89
CA GLU A 57 -14.82 17.33 -1.79
C GLU A 57 -14.20 16.95 -0.44
N THR A 58 -13.41 15.88 -0.42
CA THR A 58 -12.80 15.38 0.83
C THR A 58 -11.36 15.86 1.01
N ASN A 59 -10.77 16.49 -0.01
CA ASN A 59 -9.37 16.87 -0.06
C ASN A 59 -8.43 15.68 0.24
N THR A 60 -8.78 14.49 -0.26
CA THR A 60 -8.01 13.26 -0.12
C THR A 60 -7.63 12.66 -1.45
N TRP A 61 -6.68 11.73 -1.45
CA TRP A 61 -6.29 11.00 -2.66
C TRP A 61 -6.95 9.62 -2.70
N ALA A 62 -7.31 9.17 -3.90
CA ALA A 62 -7.88 7.84 -4.11
C ALA A 62 -7.32 7.19 -5.37
N VAL A 63 -7.21 5.87 -5.32
CA VAL A 63 -6.95 5.05 -6.51
C VAL A 63 -8.29 4.73 -7.17
N LYS A 64 -8.45 5.09 -8.45
CA LYS A 64 -9.61 4.71 -9.26
C LYS A 64 -9.13 3.78 -10.38
N HIS A 65 -9.58 2.54 -10.35
CA HIS A 65 -9.33 1.59 -11.43
C HIS A 65 -10.61 1.42 -12.25
N GLY A 66 -10.50 1.59 -13.57
CA GLY A 66 -11.48 1.01 -14.48
C GLY A 66 -11.23 -0.50 -14.64
N PHE A 67 -12.16 -1.20 -15.28
CA PHE A 67 -12.08 -2.65 -15.51
C PHE A 67 -10.78 -3.12 -16.22
N GLN A 68 -10.10 -2.25 -16.98
CA GLN A 68 -8.83 -2.59 -17.66
C GLN A 68 -7.58 -2.37 -16.82
N ASP A 69 -7.69 -1.59 -15.73
CA ASP A 69 -6.53 -1.13 -14.96
C ASP A 69 -6.08 -2.18 -13.91
N TYR A 70 -6.79 -3.30 -13.76
CA TYR A 70 -6.43 -4.34 -12.81
C TYR A 70 -6.80 -5.77 -13.26
N LYS A 71 -6.07 -6.76 -12.74
CA LYS A 71 -6.09 -8.17 -13.22
C LYS A 71 -7.48 -8.84 -13.18
N THR A 72 -8.39 -8.38 -12.34
CA THR A 72 -9.70 -9.03 -12.13
C THR A 72 -10.87 -8.14 -12.56
N GLY A 73 -10.63 -7.06 -13.31
CA GLY A 73 -11.68 -6.14 -13.72
C GLY A 73 -12.70 -6.71 -14.70
N ASN A 74 -12.33 -7.68 -15.54
CA ASN A 74 -13.31 -8.41 -16.36
C ASN A 74 -14.31 -9.23 -15.52
N THR A 75 -13.99 -9.55 -14.26
CA THR A 75 -14.85 -10.34 -13.37
C THR A 75 -15.65 -9.46 -12.43
N TYR A 76 -15.05 -8.39 -11.90
CA TYR A 76 -15.66 -7.56 -10.85
C TYR A 76 -16.03 -6.15 -11.32
N GLY A 77 -15.79 -5.80 -12.59
CA GLY A 77 -16.13 -4.49 -13.16
C GLY A 77 -15.26 -3.37 -12.62
N ASP A 78 -15.82 -2.17 -12.54
CA ASP A 78 -15.15 -1.04 -11.91
C ASP A 78 -15.16 -1.18 -10.39
N ARG A 79 -14.07 -0.77 -9.74
CA ARG A 79 -13.98 -0.80 -8.27
C ARG A 79 -14.42 0.53 -7.69
N PRO A 80 -15.01 0.52 -6.47
CA PRO A 80 -15.18 1.77 -5.73
C PRO A 80 -13.81 2.45 -5.58
N PRO A 81 -13.75 3.80 -5.58
CA PRO A 81 -12.51 4.52 -5.33
C PRO A 81 -11.84 4.03 -4.05
N LEU A 82 -10.59 3.61 -4.14
CA LEU A 82 -9.82 3.14 -3.00
C LEU A 82 -9.18 4.36 -2.34
N GLY A 83 -9.91 4.95 -1.40
CA GLY A 83 -9.46 6.13 -0.66
C GLY A 83 -8.22 5.85 0.18
N LEU A 84 -7.26 6.77 0.16
CA LEU A 84 -6.14 6.78 1.09
C LEU A 84 -6.52 7.55 2.35
N SER A 85 -5.87 7.23 3.46
CA SER A 85 -6.07 7.95 4.73
C SER A 85 -5.80 9.46 4.54
N PRO A 86 -6.66 10.35 5.06
CA PRO A 86 -6.44 11.80 5.03
C PRO A 86 -5.07 12.21 5.61
N ALA A 87 -4.54 11.44 6.56
CA ALA A 87 -3.24 11.68 7.17
C ALA A 87 -2.07 11.56 6.17
N LEU A 88 -2.26 10.88 5.03
CA LEU A 88 -1.25 10.77 3.98
C LEU A 88 -1.30 11.91 2.97
N THR A 89 -2.38 12.72 2.92
CA THR A 89 -2.57 13.73 1.88
C THR A 89 -1.40 14.70 1.78
N SER A 90 -0.98 15.30 2.91
CA SER A 90 0.16 16.23 2.91
C SER A 90 1.44 15.54 2.42
N SER A 91 1.65 14.29 2.84
CA SER A 91 2.82 13.53 2.42
C SER A 91 2.83 13.23 0.92
N ILE A 92 1.66 12.95 0.35
CA ILE A 92 1.46 12.68 -1.08
C ILE A 92 1.71 13.96 -1.88
N ASP A 93 1.12 15.07 -1.45
CA ASP A 93 1.26 16.38 -2.10
C ASP A 93 2.73 16.83 -2.10
N ASP A 94 3.40 16.72 -0.95
CA ASP A 94 4.82 17.07 -0.80
C ASP A 94 5.72 16.21 -1.68
N TYR A 95 5.45 14.90 -1.71
CA TYR A 95 6.20 14.00 -2.57
C TYR A 95 6.03 14.34 -4.04
N TRP A 96 4.80 14.50 -4.51
CA TRP A 96 4.53 14.82 -5.91
C TRP A 96 5.19 16.13 -6.34
N LYS A 97 5.03 17.17 -5.52
CA LYS A 97 5.46 18.53 -5.85
C LYS A 97 6.95 18.76 -5.67
N TYR A 98 7.54 18.27 -4.58
CA TYR A 98 8.89 18.66 -4.17
C TYR A 98 9.92 17.53 -4.26
N TRP A 99 9.55 16.30 -3.88
CA TRP A 99 10.54 15.21 -3.77
C TRP A 99 10.68 14.38 -5.05
N ARG A 100 9.58 14.04 -5.71
CA ARG A 100 9.56 13.25 -6.95
C ARG A 100 10.42 13.87 -8.06
N PRO A 101 10.46 15.20 -8.28
CA PRO A 101 11.33 15.80 -9.29
C PRO A 101 12.82 15.44 -9.15
N TYR A 102 13.34 15.23 -7.93
CA TYR A 102 14.73 14.81 -7.72
C TYR A 102 15.02 13.39 -8.26
N LEU A 103 14.00 12.58 -8.52
CA LEU A 103 14.12 11.27 -9.15
C LEU A 103 14.15 11.34 -10.69
N LYS A 104 14.00 12.54 -11.27
CA LYS A 104 14.00 12.81 -12.72
C LYS A 104 12.99 11.94 -13.47
N PRO A 105 11.69 11.99 -13.12
CA PRO A 105 10.67 11.13 -13.69
C PRO A 105 10.55 11.34 -15.21
N SER A 106 10.28 10.27 -15.96
CA SER A 106 10.09 10.29 -17.41
C SER A 106 8.63 10.05 -17.85
N SER A 107 7.67 10.14 -16.93
CA SER A 107 6.25 9.86 -17.15
C SER A 107 5.41 10.45 -16.02
N ASP A 108 4.08 10.30 -16.07
CA ASP A 108 3.16 10.76 -15.02
C ASP A 108 2.87 9.71 -13.93
N HIS A 109 3.55 8.57 -13.99
CA HIS A 109 3.50 7.55 -12.93
C HIS A 109 3.92 8.14 -11.58
N PHE A 110 3.08 8.03 -10.57
CA PHE A 110 3.34 8.58 -9.24
C PHE A 110 4.66 8.06 -8.66
N PHE A 111 4.88 6.75 -8.77
CA PHE A 111 6.11 6.09 -8.36
C PHE A 111 7.02 5.75 -9.55
N VAL A 112 8.32 6.04 -9.41
CA VAL A 112 9.32 5.81 -10.47
C VAL A 112 10.58 5.14 -9.93
N GLY A 113 11.32 4.48 -10.82
CA GLY A 113 12.60 3.88 -10.52
C GLY A 113 13.57 4.93 -9.94
N PRO A 114 14.06 4.78 -8.69
CA PRO A 114 14.79 5.84 -7.98
C PRO A 114 16.12 6.24 -8.64
N ASN A 115 16.67 5.35 -9.46
CA ASN A 115 17.92 5.58 -10.18
C ASN A 115 17.69 6.00 -11.64
N THR A 116 16.55 5.61 -12.23
CA THR A 116 16.29 5.74 -13.67
C THR A 116 15.25 6.81 -14.03
N GLY A 117 14.35 7.17 -13.11
CA GLY A 117 13.20 8.04 -13.40
C GLY A 117 12.10 7.39 -14.24
N LYS A 118 12.35 6.20 -14.79
CA LYS A 118 11.39 5.43 -15.58
C LYS A 118 10.33 4.77 -14.69
N PRO A 119 9.15 4.39 -15.22
CA PRO A 119 8.18 3.59 -14.49
C PRO A 119 8.81 2.35 -13.86
N PHE A 120 8.28 1.94 -12.70
CA PHE A 120 8.77 0.73 -12.04
C PHE A 120 8.53 -0.51 -12.91
N THR A 121 9.50 -1.43 -12.90
CA THR A 121 9.27 -2.82 -13.31
C THR A 121 8.72 -3.62 -12.13
N VAL A 122 8.19 -4.81 -12.39
CA VAL A 122 7.74 -5.74 -11.34
C VAL A 122 8.85 -6.04 -10.34
N GLU A 123 10.07 -6.31 -10.83
CA GLU A 123 11.23 -6.56 -9.97
C GLU A 123 11.70 -5.30 -9.23
N GLY A 124 11.63 -4.14 -9.89
CA GLY A 124 12.02 -2.87 -9.29
C GLY A 124 11.21 -2.53 -8.05
N ILE A 125 9.87 -2.64 -8.13
CA ILE A 125 9.01 -2.36 -6.97
C ILE A 125 9.14 -3.43 -5.88
N ARG A 126 9.25 -4.72 -6.26
CA ARG A 126 9.51 -5.83 -5.31
C ARG A 126 10.79 -5.59 -4.53
N TYR A 127 11.86 -5.16 -5.21
CA TYR A 127 13.12 -4.84 -4.56
C TYR A 127 12.99 -3.66 -3.60
N GLN A 128 12.33 -2.56 -3.98
CA GLN A 128 12.19 -1.39 -3.09
C GLN A 128 11.41 -1.74 -1.82
N VAL A 129 10.28 -2.44 -1.96
CA VAL A 129 9.47 -2.87 -0.80
C VAL A 129 10.24 -3.86 0.07
N GLY A 130 10.81 -4.90 -0.55
CA GLY A 130 11.59 -5.91 0.17
C GLY A 130 12.77 -5.33 0.93
N LYS A 131 13.50 -4.38 0.31
CA LYS A 131 14.59 -3.67 0.96
C LYS A 131 14.08 -2.78 2.09
N ALA A 132 13.02 -2.02 1.88
CA ALA A 132 12.48 -1.14 2.91
C ALA A 132 12.02 -1.91 4.16
N CYS A 133 11.33 -3.05 3.98
CA CYS A 133 10.95 -3.91 5.10
C CYS A 133 12.17 -4.55 5.78
N TYR A 134 13.13 -5.05 5.01
CA TYR A 134 14.33 -5.67 5.57
C TYR A 134 15.18 -4.69 6.38
N ASP A 135 15.39 -3.48 5.85
CA ASP A 135 16.18 -2.44 6.52
C ASP A 135 15.57 -2.03 7.88
N GLN A 136 14.26 -2.23 8.09
CA GLN A 136 13.57 -1.89 9.35
C GLN A 136 13.38 -3.09 10.29
N THR A 137 13.18 -4.29 9.75
CA THR A 137 12.74 -5.46 10.54
C THR A 137 13.74 -6.60 10.56
N GLY A 138 14.78 -6.55 9.72
CA GLY A 138 15.67 -7.68 9.43
C GLY A 138 15.00 -8.81 8.65
N LYS A 139 13.73 -8.67 8.23
CA LYS A 139 12.96 -9.70 7.52
C LYS A 139 12.59 -9.22 6.12
N LYS A 140 12.85 -10.07 5.12
CA LYS A 140 12.55 -9.77 3.72
C LYS A 140 11.05 -9.98 3.45
N THR A 141 10.32 -8.89 3.24
CA THR A 141 8.87 -8.91 2.99
C THR A 141 8.57 -8.41 1.58
N ASN A 142 7.98 -9.26 0.74
CA ASN A 142 7.56 -8.85 -0.59
C ASN A 142 6.16 -8.21 -0.55
N PRO A 143 5.71 -7.50 -1.61
CA PRO A 143 4.39 -6.85 -1.63
C PRO A 143 3.20 -7.79 -1.38
N HIS A 144 3.30 -9.07 -1.76
CA HIS A 144 2.22 -10.04 -1.51
C HIS A 144 2.12 -10.36 -0.02
N LEU A 145 3.25 -10.52 0.67
CA LEU A 145 3.25 -10.79 2.11
C LEU A 145 2.63 -9.65 2.93
N LEU A 146 2.73 -8.40 2.49
CA LEU A 146 2.02 -7.30 3.15
C LEU A 146 0.50 -7.46 3.06
N ARG A 147 -0.02 -7.96 1.93
CA ARG A 147 -1.44 -8.30 1.80
C ARG A 147 -1.83 -9.45 2.71
N ASP A 148 -1.00 -10.50 2.78
CA ASP A 148 -1.19 -11.64 3.68
C ASP A 148 -1.28 -11.17 5.14
N MET A 149 -0.37 -10.28 5.55
CA MET A 149 -0.34 -9.72 6.92
C MET A 149 -1.63 -8.99 7.26
N ILE A 150 -2.16 -8.16 6.36
CA ILE A 150 -3.41 -7.42 6.59
C ILE A 150 -4.59 -8.36 6.75
N VAL A 151 -4.74 -9.32 5.83
CA VAL A 151 -5.84 -10.29 5.90
C VAL A 151 -5.73 -11.16 7.15
N THR A 152 -4.53 -11.62 7.47
CA THR A 152 -4.28 -12.46 8.66
C THR A 152 -4.61 -11.69 9.93
N HIS A 153 -4.15 -10.43 10.05
CA HIS A 153 -4.43 -9.59 11.20
C HIS A 153 -5.93 -9.32 11.36
N VAL A 154 -6.62 -8.90 10.30
CA VAL A 154 -8.06 -8.62 10.34
C VAL A 154 -8.87 -9.86 10.72
N ARG A 155 -8.46 -11.05 10.28
CA ARG A 155 -9.15 -12.31 10.64
C ARG A 155 -8.86 -12.79 12.05
N ASP A 156 -7.74 -12.37 12.63
CA ASP A 156 -7.33 -12.69 14.01
C ASP A 156 -7.96 -11.73 15.03
N SER A 157 -8.42 -10.56 14.58
CA SER A 157 -9.10 -9.58 15.43
C SER A 157 -10.47 -10.06 15.89
N ALA A 158 -10.73 -9.98 17.20
CA ALA A 158 -11.97 -10.44 17.82
C ALA A 158 -13.22 -9.66 17.38
N ASP A 159 -13.06 -8.37 17.01
CA ASP A 159 -14.17 -7.46 16.74
C ASP A 159 -14.58 -7.38 15.25
N VAL A 160 -14.04 -8.26 14.40
CA VAL A 160 -14.28 -8.20 12.95
C VAL A 160 -15.40 -9.17 12.56
N SER A 161 -16.46 -8.63 11.95
CA SER A 161 -17.59 -9.44 11.49
C SER A 161 -17.33 -10.06 10.10
N GLU A 162 -18.11 -11.08 9.72
CA GLU A 162 -18.06 -11.61 8.34
C GLU A 162 -18.42 -10.55 7.29
N ARG A 163 -19.29 -9.59 7.64
CA ARG A 163 -19.62 -8.45 6.76
C ARG A 163 -18.38 -7.57 6.50
N ASP A 164 -17.54 -7.36 7.50
CA ASP A 164 -16.29 -6.59 7.35
C ASP A 164 -15.29 -7.35 6.48
N LEU A 165 -15.21 -8.67 6.63
CA LEU A 165 -14.36 -9.54 5.80
C LEU A 165 -14.82 -9.58 4.33
N GLU A 166 -16.13 -9.60 4.09
CA GLU A 166 -16.74 -9.46 2.76
C GLU A 166 -16.40 -8.10 2.14
N ALA A 167 -16.60 -7.02 2.90
CA ALA A 167 -16.26 -5.66 2.45
C ALA A 167 -14.77 -5.54 2.12
N LEU A 168 -13.89 -6.10 2.95
CA LEU A 168 -12.44 -6.14 2.68
C LEU A 168 -12.11 -6.95 1.42
N ALA A 169 -12.77 -8.09 1.19
CA ALA A 169 -12.54 -8.89 0.00
C ALA A 169 -12.93 -8.14 -1.28
N LEU A 170 -14.10 -7.48 -1.27
CA LEU A 170 -14.54 -6.57 -2.35
C LEU A 170 -13.54 -5.42 -2.54
N PHE A 171 -13.14 -4.79 -1.44
CA PHE A 171 -12.14 -3.73 -1.44
C PHE A 171 -10.81 -4.18 -2.04
N MET A 172 -10.41 -5.44 -1.88
CA MET A 172 -9.18 -6.02 -2.44
C MET A 172 -9.35 -6.63 -3.85
N GLY A 173 -10.56 -6.63 -4.40
CA GLY A 173 -10.88 -7.12 -5.74
C GLY A 173 -10.86 -8.64 -5.89
N HIS A 174 -11.32 -9.38 -4.87
CA HIS A 174 -11.44 -10.84 -4.88
C HIS A 174 -12.58 -11.37 -3.99
N SER A 175 -12.87 -12.67 -4.05
CA SER A 175 -13.87 -13.31 -3.18
C SER A 175 -13.35 -13.55 -1.76
N VAL A 176 -14.27 -13.75 -0.81
CA VAL A 176 -13.94 -14.19 0.57
C VAL A 176 -13.28 -15.58 0.57
N SER A 177 -13.70 -16.48 -0.32
CA SER A 177 -13.06 -17.80 -0.48
C SER A 177 -11.59 -17.68 -0.88
N MET A 178 -11.26 -16.80 -1.84
CA MET A 178 -9.87 -16.51 -2.20
C MET A 178 -9.11 -15.88 -1.02
N GLN A 179 -9.79 -15.03 -0.23
CA GLN A 179 -9.20 -14.44 0.95
C GLN A 179 -8.78 -15.50 1.99
N ARG A 180 -9.64 -16.50 2.24
CA ARG A 180 -9.37 -17.62 3.17
C ARG A 180 -8.28 -18.57 2.67
N SER A 181 -8.23 -18.86 1.37
CA SER A 181 -7.30 -19.86 0.83
C SER A 181 -5.90 -19.30 0.53
N SER A 182 -5.81 -18.02 0.15
CA SER A 182 -4.58 -17.46 -0.43
C SER A 182 -3.85 -16.48 0.50
N TYR A 183 -4.56 -15.82 1.42
CA TYR A 183 -4.00 -14.74 2.24
C TYR A 183 -4.10 -14.98 3.77
N ASP A 184 -5.07 -15.77 4.26
CA ASP A 184 -5.16 -16.12 5.69
C ASP A 184 -4.04 -17.09 6.07
N ARG A 185 -3.02 -16.58 6.79
CA ARG A 185 -1.85 -17.34 7.23
C ARG A 185 -1.95 -17.87 8.67
N ARG A 186 -3.12 -17.77 9.32
CA ARG A 186 -3.31 -18.35 10.66
C ARG A 186 -3.09 -19.87 10.64
N THR A 187 -2.43 -20.38 11.67
CA THR A 187 -2.26 -21.82 11.90
C THR A 187 -3.61 -22.49 12.19
N LEU A 188 -3.63 -23.84 12.16
CA LEU A 188 -4.84 -24.58 12.53
C LEU A 188 -5.28 -24.24 13.97
N ASP A 189 -4.32 -24.18 14.90
CA ASP A 189 -4.58 -23.86 16.31
C ASP A 189 -5.21 -22.48 16.46
N GLN A 190 -4.68 -21.47 15.77
CA GLN A 190 -5.24 -20.11 15.77
C GLN A 190 -6.67 -20.07 15.22
N LYS A 191 -6.98 -20.91 14.23
CA LYS A 191 -8.33 -20.99 13.64
C LYS A 191 -9.33 -21.70 14.57
N VAL A 192 -8.86 -22.62 15.40
CA VAL A 192 -9.69 -23.40 16.32
C VAL A 192 -9.87 -22.70 17.67
N ALA A 193 -8.94 -21.82 18.08
CA ALA A 193 -8.96 -21.13 19.36
C ALA A 193 -10.31 -20.48 19.72
N PRO A 194 -11.01 -19.75 18.82
CA PRO A 194 -12.31 -19.16 19.16
C PRO A 194 -13.39 -20.19 19.54
N ALA A 195 -13.37 -21.37 18.91
CA ALA A 195 -14.30 -22.45 19.26
C ALA A 195 -13.99 -23.06 20.64
N VAL A 196 -12.71 -23.18 20.97
CA VAL A 196 -12.26 -23.66 22.29
C VAL A 196 -12.70 -22.67 23.38
N GLU A 197 -12.44 -21.38 23.18
CA GLU A 197 -12.84 -20.31 24.12
C GLU A 197 -14.37 -20.25 24.29
N LEU A 198 -15.14 -20.38 23.20
CA LEU A 198 -16.60 -20.43 23.25
C LEU A 198 -17.10 -21.58 24.13
N LEU A 199 -16.58 -22.79 23.92
CA LEU A 199 -16.98 -23.96 24.68
C LEU A 199 -16.57 -23.85 26.16
N GLN A 200 -15.38 -23.30 26.45
CA GLN A 200 -14.93 -23.03 27.82
C GLN A 200 -15.86 -22.04 28.53
N ASN A 201 -16.26 -20.95 27.85
CA ASN A 201 -17.16 -19.93 28.39
C ASN A 201 -18.59 -20.45 28.64
N ILE A 202 -19.08 -21.36 27.79
CA ILE A 202 -20.38 -22.03 28.00
C ILE A 202 -20.29 -22.94 29.23
N ASN A 203 -19.22 -23.74 29.32
CA ASN A 203 -19.02 -24.68 30.43
C ASN A 203 -18.79 -23.99 31.78
N SER A 204 -18.19 -22.80 31.81
CA SER A 204 -17.99 -22.04 33.06
C SER A 204 -19.26 -21.36 33.59
N ARG A 205 -20.33 -21.31 32.78
CA ARG A 205 -21.62 -20.71 33.13
C ARG A 205 -22.69 -21.75 33.47
N MET A 206 -22.38 -23.04 33.29
CA MET A 206 -23.17 -24.18 33.77
C MET A 206 -22.74 -24.55 35.17
#